data_AF-A0A2L0B2J4-F1
#
_entry.id   AF-A0A2L0B2J4-F1
#
_cell.length_a   1.000
_cell.length_b   1.000
_cell.length_c   1.000
_cell.angle_alpha   90.00
_cell.angle_beta   90.00
_cell.angle_gamma   90.00
#
_symmetry.space_group_name_H-M   'P 1'
#
loop_
_entity.id
_entity.type
_entity.pdbx_description
1 polymer ?
#
loop_
_entity_poly.entity_id
_entity_poly.type
_entity_poly.pdbx_seq_one_letter_code
_entity_poly.pdbx_strand_id
1 'polypeptide(L)'
;YWSDFRDALATQCIASWIFLYFACLSPIITFGGLLSQATGKNMAAMESLVSGFVCGIGYGFFSGQPLTILGSTGPVLVFETIVYDFCLTLGWDYLSFRFWIGTWIAVILMILVAIDASAL
;
A
#
# COMPACT_ATOMS: atom_id res chain seq x y z
N TYR A 1 -9.30 19.93 8.88
CA TYR A 1 -8.79 20.13 7.51
C TYR A 1 -8.09 21.47 7.31
N TRP A 2 -8.78 22.62 7.26
CA TRP A 2 -8.09 23.93 7.10
C TRP A 2 -7.22 24.33 8.31
N SER A 3 -7.58 23.87 9.52
CA SER A 3 -6.75 23.97 10.73
C SER A 3 -5.46 23.16 10.63
N ASP A 4 -5.53 21.98 10.01
CA ASP A 4 -4.46 20.98 10.00
C ASP A 4 -3.23 21.50 9.23
N PHE A 5 -3.45 22.33 8.20
CA PHE A 5 -2.38 23.03 7.48
C PHE A 5 -1.69 24.12 8.31
N ARG A 6 -2.41 24.77 9.23
CA ARG A 6 -1.83 25.77 10.14
C ARG A 6 -1.04 25.10 11.26
N ASP A 7 -1.55 23.98 11.79
CA ASP A 7 -0.89 23.22 12.85
C ASP A 7 0.37 22.50 12.36
N ALA A 8 0.43 22.13 11.07
CA ALA A 8 1.59 21.48 10.45
C ALA A 8 2.82 22.41 10.29
N LEU A 9 2.70 23.72 10.51
CA LEU A 9 3.80 24.69 10.37
C LEU A 9 4.74 24.75 11.59
N ALA A 10 4.52 23.91 12.61
CA ALA A 10 5.43 23.81 13.75
C ALA A 10 6.80 23.24 13.32
N THR A 11 7.89 23.80 13.86
CA THR A 11 9.27 23.38 13.52
C THR A 11 9.54 21.89 13.83
N GLN A 12 8.82 21.31 14.79
CA GLN A 12 8.90 19.88 15.10
C GLN A 12 8.39 18.98 13.96
N CYS A 13 7.43 19.45 13.15
CA CYS A 13 6.89 18.71 12.02
C CYS A 13 7.96 18.42 10.95
N ILE A 14 8.94 19.32 10.79
CA ILE A 14 10.06 19.13 9.85
C ILE A 14 10.93 17.94 10.28
N ALA A 15 11.23 17.84 11.59
CA ALA A 15 12.01 16.72 12.13
C ALA A 15 11.26 15.39 11.97
N SER A 16 9.96 15.38 12.28
CA SER A 16 9.10 14.20 12.09
C SER A 16 9.00 13.80 10.62
N TRP A 17 8.91 14.76 9.69
CA TRP A 17 8.85 14.49 8.26
C TRP A 17 10.11 13.79 7.74
N ILE A 18 11.30 14.30 8.09
CA ILE A 18 12.57 13.69 7.70
C ILE A 18 12.71 12.29 8.29
N PHE A 19 12.38 12.13 9.58
CA PHE A 19 12.43 10.83 10.25
C PHE A 19 11.51 9.80 9.59
N LEU A 20 10.25 10.15 9.36
CA LEU A 20 9.26 9.27 8.74
C LEU A 20 9.62 8.94 7.30
N TYR A 21 10.20 9.88 6.54
CA TYR A 21 10.67 9.62 5.19
C TYR A 21 11.66 8.45 5.15
N PHE A 22 12.71 8.48 5.97
CA PHE A 22 13.68 7.38 6.03
C PHE A 22 13.10 6.10 6.64
N ALA A 23 12.26 6.23 7.67
CA ALA A 23 11.61 5.09 8.31
C ALA A 23 10.69 4.32 7.36
N CYS A 24 10.03 5.00 6.41
CA CYS A 24 9.13 4.38 5.43
C CYS A 24 9.87 3.93 4.16
N LEU A 25 10.93 4.63 3.76
CA LEU A 25 11.71 4.32 2.57
C LEU A 25 12.53 3.02 2.73
N SER A 26 13.06 2.74 3.93
CA SER A 26 13.78 1.48 4.16
C SER A 26 12.91 0.23 3.92
N PRO A 27 11.75 0.05 4.58
CA PRO A 27 10.92 -1.13 4.39
C PRO A 27 10.32 -1.21 2.99
N ILE A 28 9.96 -0.10 2.35
CA ILE A 28 9.38 -0.15 1.00
C ILE A 28 10.39 -0.68 -0.04
N ILE A 29 11.68 -0.33 0.11
CA ILE A 29 12.75 -0.85 -0.74
C ILE A 29 13.02 -2.32 -0.41
N THR A 30 13.10 -2.68 0.87
CA THR A 30 13.36 -4.07 1.29
C THR A 30 12.24 -5.01 0.81
N PHE A 31 10.97 -4.67 1.08
CA PHE A 31 9.83 -5.48 0.63
C PHE A 31 9.68 -5.48 -0.88
N GLY A 32 9.90 -4.33 -1.55
CA GLY A 32 9.88 -4.26 -3.00
C GLY A 32 10.97 -5.12 -3.66
N GLY A 33 12.15 -5.21 -3.05
CA GLY A 33 13.23 -6.10 -3.49
C GLY A 33 12.89 -7.59 -3.33
N LEU A 34 12.31 -7.97 -2.19
CA LEU A 34 11.84 -9.34 -1.95
C LEU A 34 10.72 -9.72 -2.91
N LEU A 35 9.78 -8.80 -3.17
CA LEU A 35 8.68 -9.01 -4.11
C LEU A 35 9.19 -9.18 -5.54
N SER A 36 10.23 -8.43 -5.93
CA SER A 36 10.89 -8.57 -7.23
C SER A 36 11.49 -9.96 -7.44
N GLN A 37 12.11 -10.52 -6.40
CA GLN A 37 12.65 -11.87 -6.45
C GLN A 37 11.55 -12.93 -6.50
N ALA A 38 10.49 -12.75 -5.71
CA ALA A 38 9.37 -13.69 -5.64
C ALA A 38 8.52 -13.72 -6.93
N THR A 39 8.36 -12.58 -7.61
CA THR A 39 7.47 -12.42 -8.79
C THR A 39 8.22 -12.47 -10.13
N GLY A 40 9.47 -12.92 -10.15
CA GLY A 40 10.25 -13.05 -11.38
C GLY A 40 10.51 -11.72 -12.11
N LYS A 41 10.68 -10.62 -11.35
CA LYS A 41 10.83 -9.22 -11.84
C LYS A 41 9.58 -8.59 -12.45
N ASN A 42 8.42 -9.22 -12.37
CA ASN A 42 7.17 -8.59 -12.83
C ASN A 42 6.70 -7.46 -11.92
N MET A 43 7.11 -7.45 -10.65
CA MET A 43 6.83 -6.37 -9.71
C MET A 43 8.07 -6.01 -8.92
N ALA A 44 8.68 -4.86 -9.20
CA ALA A 44 9.93 -4.46 -8.58
C ALA A 44 9.73 -3.38 -7.48
N ALA A 45 10.85 -2.97 -6.90
CA ALA A 45 10.88 -1.97 -5.86
C ALA A 45 10.38 -0.60 -6.34
N MET A 46 10.54 -0.28 -7.62
CA MET A 46 10.09 0.99 -8.19
C MET A 46 8.57 1.09 -8.25
N GLU A 47 7.88 0.03 -8.68
CA GLU A 47 6.41 -0.03 -8.74
C GLU A 47 5.81 0.06 -7.33
N SER A 48 6.44 -0.61 -6.37
CA SER A 48 6.04 -0.54 -4.96
C SER A 48 6.21 0.87 -4.39
N LEU A 49 7.29 1.56 -4.75
CA LEU A 49 7.56 2.95 -4.34
C LEU A 49 6.53 3.92 -4.94
N VAL A 50 6.27 3.81 -6.24
CA VAL A 50 5.28 4.65 -6.93
C VAL A 50 3.87 4.40 -6.37
N SER A 51 3.51 3.13 -6.13
CA SER A 51 2.23 2.80 -5.49
C SER A 51 2.13 3.39 -4.09
N GLY A 52 3.17 3.28 -3.26
CA GLY A 52 3.20 3.85 -1.91
C GLY A 52 3.04 5.37 -1.93
N PHE A 53 3.68 6.06 -2.87
CA PHE A 53 3.58 7.50 -3.04
C PHE A 53 2.14 7.94 -3.41
N VAL A 54 1.55 7.32 -4.42
CA VAL A 54 0.18 7.66 -4.89
C VAL A 54 -0.85 7.36 -3.79
N CYS A 55 -0.77 6.19 -3.17
CA CYS A 55 -1.67 5.80 -2.07
C CYS A 55 -1.48 6.70 -0.84
N GLY A 56 -0.24 7.05 -0.50
CA GLY A 56 0.07 7.93 0.63
C GLY A 56 -0.47 9.35 0.45
N ILE A 57 -0.35 9.92 -0.75
CA ILE A 57 -0.94 11.23 -1.08
C ILE A 57 -2.47 11.16 -1.00
N GLY A 58 -3.08 10.16 -1.65
CA GLY A 58 -4.53 9.99 -1.62
C GLY A 58 -5.07 9.83 -0.20
N TYR A 59 -4.43 8.99 0.61
CA TYR A 59 -4.82 8.79 2.00
C TYR A 59 -4.56 10.02 2.87
N GLY A 60 -3.43 10.71 2.70
CA GLY A 60 -3.15 11.95 3.42
C GLY A 60 -4.20 13.03 3.17
N PHE A 61 -4.71 13.13 1.93
CA PHE A 61 -5.73 14.13 1.60
C PHE A 61 -7.16 13.76 2.03
N PHE A 62 -7.53 12.49 1.93
CA PHE A 62 -8.94 12.06 2.08
C PHE A 62 -9.22 11.20 3.31
N SER A 63 -8.23 10.86 4.14
CA SER A 63 -8.45 10.06 5.35
C SER A 63 -9.00 10.87 6.51
N GLY A 64 -9.78 10.20 7.38
CA GLY A 64 -10.21 10.75 8.66
C GLY A 64 -9.10 10.80 9.73
N GLN A 65 -8.02 10.04 9.54
CA GLN A 65 -6.86 10.00 10.42
C GLN A 65 -5.55 9.97 9.60
N PRO A 66 -4.92 11.14 9.34
CA PRO A 66 -3.73 11.26 8.50
C PRO A 66 -2.42 10.79 9.20
N LEU A 67 -2.49 10.42 10.48
CA LEU A 67 -1.35 9.90 11.24
C LEU A 67 -1.02 8.44 10.88
N THR A 68 -1.94 7.72 10.23
CA THR A 68 -1.72 6.32 9.82
C THR A 68 -0.88 6.27 8.56
N ILE A 69 0.25 5.55 8.62
CA ILE A 69 1.16 5.38 7.49
C ILE A 69 0.79 4.11 6.73
N LEU A 70 0.51 4.26 5.44
CA LEU A 70 0.28 3.14 4.54
C LEU A 70 1.61 2.55 4.08
N GLY A 71 1.73 1.23 4.13
CA GLY A 71 2.92 0.51 3.67
C GLY A 71 2.60 -0.93 3.31
N SER A 72 3.48 -1.53 2.51
CA SER A 72 3.42 -2.96 2.24
C SER A 72 3.78 -3.75 3.50
N THR A 73 3.08 -4.87 3.74
CA THR A 73 3.24 -5.70 4.93
C THR A 73 3.68 -7.11 4.56
N GLY A 74 4.35 -7.80 5.49
CA GLY A 74 4.82 -9.18 5.30
C GLY A 74 3.72 -10.16 4.86
N PRO A 75 2.50 -10.15 5.43
CA PRO A 75 1.43 -11.04 5.00
C PRO A 75 1.00 -10.82 3.54
N VAL A 76 0.97 -9.56 3.07
CA VAL A 76 0.64 -9.24 1.68
C VAL A 76 1.74 -9.77 0.75
N LEU A 77 3.01 -9.65 1.13
CA LEU A 77 4.13 -10.23 0.37
C LEU A 77 3.97 -11.76 0.21
N VAL A 78 3.67 -12.47 1.30
CA VAL A 78 3.48 -13.93 1.26
C VAL A 78 2.28 -14.30 0.38
N PHE A 79 1.18 -13.56 0.50
CA PHE A 79 0.00 -13.75 -0.34
C PHE A 79 0.33 -13.60 -1.83
N GLU A 80 1.07 -12.55 -2.21
CA GLU A 80 1.48 -12.30 -3.59
C GLU A 80 2.38 -13.40 -4.16
N THR A 81 3.32 -13.92 -3.37
CA THR A 81 4.15 -15.07 -3.77
C THR A 81 3.31 -16.31 -4.07
N ILE A 82 2.34 -16.62 -3.21
CA ILE A 82 1.44 -17.78 -3.41
C ILE A 82 0.59 -17.60 -4.67
N VAL A 83 0.05 -16.40 -4.89
CA VAL A 83 -0.74 -16.08 -6.09
C VAL A 83 0.10 -16.18 -7.36
N TYR A 84 1.34 -15.71 -7.32
CA TYR A 84 2.28 -15.82 -8.43
C TYR A 84 2.59 -17.28 -8.78
N ASP A 85 2.94 -18.11 -7.79
CA ASP A 85 3.21 -19.54 -7.99
C ASP A 85 1.97 -20.29 -8.52
N PHE A 86 0.78 -19.92 -8.06
CA PHE A 86 -0.48 -20.49 -8.53
C PHE A 86 -0.75 -20.14 -10.01
N CYS A 87 -0.56 -18.88 -10.40
CA CYS A 87 -0.70 -18.46 -11.79
C CYS A 87 0.32 -19.17 -12.69
N LEU A 88 1.55 -19.35 -12.21
CA LEU A 88 2.62 -20.02 -12.95
C LEU A 88 2.31 -21.51 -13.18
N THR A 89 1.73 -22.19 -12.19
CA THR A 89 1.31 -23.59 -12.28
C THR A 89 0.15 -23.77 -13.28
N LEU A 90 -0.76 -22.81 -13.36
CA LEU A 90 -1.91 -22.83 -14.28
C LEU A 90 -1.61 -22.26 -15.67
N GLY A 91 -0.45 -21.61 -15.86
CA GLY A 91 -0.10 -20.89 -17.09
C GLY A 91 -0.97 -19.65 -17.32
N TRP A 92 -1.48 -19.03 -16.27
CA TRP A 92 -2.31 -17.83 -16.34
C TRP A 92 -1.48 -16.56 -16.19
N ASP A 93 -1.95 -15.47 -16.81
CA ASP A 93 -1.30 -14.17 -16.72
C ASP A 93 -1.50 -13.56 -15.32
N TYR A 94 -0.40 -13.45 -14.56
CA TYR A 94 -0.39 -12.94 -13.19
C TYR A 94 -0.99 -11.53 -13.08
N LEU A 95 -0.67 -10.63 -14.02
CA LEU A 95 -1.09 -9.23 -13.96
C LEU A 95 -2.61 -9.10 -14.14
N SER A 96 -3.18 -9.85 -15.07
CA SER A 96 -4.63 -9.91 -15.32
C SER A 96 -5.37 -10.50 -14.12
N PHE A 97 -4.83 -11.57 -13.51
CA PHE A 97 -5.44 -12.19 -12.33
C PHE A 97 -5.39 -11.26 -11.11
N ARG A 98 -4.25 -10.57 -10.91
CA ARG A 98 -4.08 -9.55 -9.87
C ARG A 98 -5.10 -8.41 -9.99
N PHE A 99 -5.38 -7.94 -11.21
CA PHE A 99 -6.40 -6.93 -11.45
C PHE A 99 -7.82 -7.39 -11.04
N TRP A 100 -8.17 -8.64 -11.36
CA TRP A 100 -9.44 -9.22 -10.94
C TRP A 100 -9.57 -9.35 -9.42
N ILE A 101 -8.52 -9.82 -8.73
CA ILE A 101 -8.47 -9.86 -7.27
C ILE A 101 -8.71 -8.46 -6.69
N GLY A 102 -7.99 -7.46 -7.19
CA GLY A 102 -8.13 -6.07 -6.73
C GLY A 102 -9.54 -5.50 -6.94
N THR A 103 -10.17 -5.82 -8.07
CA THR A 103 -11.55 -5.39 -8.38
C THR A 103 -12.56 -5.97 -7.38
N TRP A 104 -12.45 -7.26 -7.08
CA TRP A 104 -13.33 -7.90 -6.08
C TRP A 104 -13.10 -7.37 -4.67
N ILE A 105 -11.85 -7.13 -4.27
CA ILE A 105 -11.52 -6.50 -2.99
C ILE A 105 -12.20 -5.12 -2.88
N ALA A 106 -12.11 -4.29 -3.92
CA ALA A 106 -12.74 -2.97 -3.93
C ALA A 106 -14.27 -3.06 -3.77
N VAL A 107 -14.92 -3.99 -4.48
CA VAL A 107 -16.38 -4.20 -4.37
C VAL A 107 -16.76 -4.64 -2.95
N ILE A 108 -16.04 -5.59 -2.36
CA ILE A 108 -16.30 -6.08 -1.00
C ILE A 108 -16.11 -4.95 0.02
N LEU A 109 -15.04 -4.17 -0.11
CA LEU A 109 -14.78 -3.02 0.78
C LEU A 109 -15.88 -1.96 0.69
N MET A 110 -16.37 -1.64 -0.52
CA MET A 110 -17.47 -0.70 -0.70
C MET A 110 -18.77 -1.18 -0.04
N ILE A 111 -19.09 -2.47 -0.18
CA ILE A 111 -20.25 -3.08 0.48
C ILE A 111 -20.09 -3.05 1.99
N LEU A 112 -18.91 -3.36 2.51
CA LEU A 112 -18.61 -3.40 3.94
C LEU A 112 -18.74 -2.01 4.59
N VAL A 113 -18.26 -0.97 3.90
CA VAL A 113 -18.46 0.43 4.31
C VAL A 113 -19.93 0.81 4.27
N ALA A 114 -20.68 0.39 3.25
CA ALA A 114 -22.11 0.70 3.13
C ALA A 114 -22.98 0.04 4.21
N ILE A 115 -22.56 -1.13 4.71
CA ILE A 115 -23.25 -1.88 5.79
C ILE A 115 -22.75 -1.44 7.18
N ASP A 116 -21.75 -0.56 7.24
CA ASP A 116 -21.15 -0.07 8.47
C ASP A 116 -20.66 -1.20 9.40
N ALA A 117 -19.95 -2.18 8.82
CA ALA A 117 -19.40 -3.31 9.58
C ALA A 117 -18.29 -2.91 10.57
N SER A 118 -17.96 -1.61 10.67
CA SER A 118 -17.02 -1.08 11.66
C SER A 118 -17.54 -1.17 13.11
N ALA A 119 -18.85 -1.37 13.29
CA ALA A 119 -19.52 -1.49 14.59
C ALA A 119 -19.51 -2.91 15.20
N LEU A 120 -18.88 -3.87 14.52
CA LEU A 120 -18.75 -5.28 14.95
C LEU A 120 -17.42 -5.51 15.67
#